data_AF-A0A3D8SZR7-F1
#
_entry.id   AF-A0A3D8SZR7-F1
#
_cell.length_a   1.000
_cell.length_b   1.000
_cell.length_c   1.000
_cell.angle_alpha   90.00
_cell.angle_beta   90.00
_cell.angle_gamma   90.00
#
_symmetry.space_group_name_H-M   'P 1'
#
loop_
_entity.id
_entity.type
_entity.pdbx_description
1 polymer ?
#
loop_
_entity_poly.entity_id
_entity_poly.type
_entity_poly.pdbx_seq_one_letter_code
_entity_poly.pdbx_strand_id
1 'polypeptide(L)'
;MSYTRVDSDDMRDSSRSHKRHDFSVLEVLYRVSAILTPILLTVICILLIVDYAELHKPASSSELLGTVQTRYGSNFAYMTLDHNFDDLWDEELHPQNGIIRLQDGSLSAISMFHQIHCLTSFRKALQNAREGNEIGIDFRDDEHWPHCLWYLKQAILCFADDTLERPMKVNGSNIITGQDDLHQCRDSGKLYTLREERGIWKEP
;
A
#
# COMPACT_ATOMS: atom_id res chain seq x y z
N MET A 1 64.17 74.67 -60.73
CA MET A 1 62.73 74.76 -61.05
C MET A 1 62.24 73.32 -61.19
N SER A 2 61.37 72.72 -60.40
CA SER A 2 60.40 73.18 -59.41
C SER A 2 60.25 72.09 -58.32
N TYR A 3 59.90 72.54 -57.13
CA TYR A 3 59.57 71.81 -55.92
C TYR A 3 58.30 70.95 -56.08
N THR A 4 58.15 69.86 -55.32
CA THR A 4 56.99 69.68 -54.41
C THR A 4 57.20 68.48 -53.48
N ARG A 5 56.93 68.73 -52.20
CA ARG A 5 56.77 67.78 -51.09
C ARG A 5 55.28 67.77 -50.77
N VAL A 6 54.68 66.59 -50.59
CA VAL A 6 53.44 66.41 -49.82
C VAL A 6 53.53 65.07 -49.08
N ASP A 7 53.63 65.17 -47.76
CA ASP A 7 53.31 64.12 -46.79
C ASP A 7 51.78 63.96 -46.69
N SER A 8 51.35 62.83 -46.11
CA SER A 8 50.17 62.64 -45.24
C SER A 8 49.15 61.62 -45.74
N ASP A 9 49.09 60.53 -44.97
CA ASP A 9 47.89 59.93 -44.40
C ASP A 9 46.92 59.09 -45.24
N ASP A 10 46.55 58.00 -44.57
CA ASP A 10 45.24 57.35 -44.52
C ASP A 10 45.01 56.15 -45.43
N MET A 11 45.17 54.95 -44.85
CA MET A 11 44.04 54.03 -44.68
C MET A 11 44.43 52.87 -43.74
N ARG A 12 43.93 52.97 -42.51
CA ARG A 12 43.49 51.80 -41.74
C ARG A 12 42.50 51.01 -42.61
N ASP A 13 42.65 49.69 -42.67
CA ASP A 13 41.61 48.73 -42.21
C ASP A 13 41.91 47.33 -42.75
N SER A 14 42.18 46.38 -41.86
CA SER A 14 41.37 45.16 -41.75
C SER A 14 41.96 44.24 -40.68
N SER A 15 41.36 44.38 -39.51
CA SER A 15 41.36 43.39 -38.44
C SER A 15 40.95 42.00 -38.98
N ARG A 16 41.76 40.98 -38.67
CA ARG A 16 41.24 39.72 -38.08
C ARG A 16 42.38 38.89 -37.52
N SER A 17 42.76 39.22 -36.29
CA SER A 17 43.51 38.30 -35.43
C SER A 17 42.61 37.10 -35.13
N HIS A 18 42.80 35.99 -35.85
CA HIS A 18 42.35 34.68 -35.39
C HIS A 18 43.13 34.35 -34.12
N LYS A 19 42.55 34.65 -32.95
CA LYS A 19 43.05 34.14 -31.66
C LYS A 19 42.90 32.61 -31.69
N ARG A 20 43.94 31.89 -32.12
CA ARG A 20 44.09 30.47 -31.84
C ARG A 20 44.33 30.34 -30.34
N HIS A 21 43.36 29.77 -29.64
CA HIS A 21 43.51 29.38 -28.25
C HIS A 21 44.37 28.11 -28.18
N ASP A 22 45.69 28.24 -28.18
CA ASP A 22 46.60 27.16 -27.80
C ASP A 22 46.57 27.00 -26.27
N PHE A 23 45.58 26.25 -25.77
CA PHE A 23 45.58 25.83 -24.38
C PHE A 23 46.64 24.76 -24.15
N SER A 24 47.43 24.89 -23.08
CA SER A 24 48.37 23.83 -22.70
C SER A 24 47.59 22.54 -22.38
N VAL A 25 48.17 21.38 -22.70
CA VAL A 25 47.58 20.06 -22.39
C VAL A 25 47.17 19.97 -20.91
N LEU A 26 47.96 20.58 -20.02
CA LEU A 26 47.68 20.66 -18.59
C LEU A 26 46.38 21.40 -18.27
N GLU A 27 46.08 22.49 -18.99
CA GLU A 27 44.85 23.27 -18.79
C GLU A 27 43.62 22.54 -19.33
N VAL A 28 43.77 21.79 -20.42
CA VAL A 28 42.71 20.90 -20.93
C VAL A 28 42.42 19.79 -19.93
N LEU A 29 43.45 19.12 -19.41
CA LEU A 29 43.32 18.06 -18.39
C LEU A 29 42.67 18.60 -17.10
N TYR A 30 43.06 19.80 -16.65
CA TYR A 30 42.47 20.44 -15.48
C TYR A 30 40.98 20.74 -15.68
N ARG A 31 40.58 21.30 -16.83
CA ARG A 31 39.17 21.59 -17.14
C ARG A 31 38.33 20.31 -17.23
N VAL A 32 38.87 19.26 -17.84
CA VAL A 32 38.21 17.95 -17.93
C VAL A 32 38.03 17.34 -16.54
N SER A 33 39.08 17.36 -15.70
CA SER A 33 39.01 16.89 -14.31
C SER A 33 38.00 17.69 -13.49
N ALA A 34 37.99 19.02 -13.62
CA ALA A 34 37.07 19.91 -12.90
C ALA A 34 35.59 19.67 -13.25
N ILE A 35 35.30 19.04 -14.40
CA ILE A 35 33.95 18.67 -14.83
C ILE A 35 33.63 17.22 -14.46
N LEU A 36 34.55 16.28 -14.68
CA LEU A 36 34.30 14.85 -14.43
C LEU A 36 34.23 14.51 -12.94
N THR A 37 35.04 15.17 -12.11
CA THR A 37 35.06 14.92 -10.66
C THR A 37 33.73 15.25 -9.96
N PRO A 38 33.09 16.43 -10.14
CA PRO A 38 31.79 16.68 -9.55
C PRO A 38 30.71 15.77 -10.13
N ILE A 39 30.76 15.43 -11.43
CA ILE A 39 29.80 14.48 -12.03
C ILE A 39 29.92 13.11 -11.34
N LEU A 40 31.13 12.59 -11.20
CA LEU A 40 31.35 11.30 -10.53
C LEU A 40 30.89 11.33 -9.07
N LEU A 41 31.21 12.40 -8.33
CA LEU A 41 30.76 12.58 -6.96
C LEU A 41 29.23 12.67 -6.87
N THR A 42 28.57 13.37 -7.79
CA THR A 42 27.11 13.43 -7.83
C THR A 42 26.48 12.07 -8.12
N VAL A 43 27.06 11.29 -9.04
CA VAL A 43 26.58 9.94 -9.34
C VAL A 43 26.75 9.04 -8.12
N ILE A 44 27.90 9.09 -7.45
CA ILE A 44 28.13 8.33 -6.20
C ILE A 44 27.14 8.75 -5.12
N CYS A 45 26.93 10.06 -4.90
CA CYS A 45 25.94 10.54 -3.94
C CYS A 45 24.51 10.06 -4.28
N ILE A 46 24.11 10.08 -5.56
CA ILE A 46 22.81 9.58 -5.98
C ILE A 46 22.71 8.08 -5.69
N LEU A 47 23.73 7.29 -6.03
CA LEU A 47 23.75 5.84 -5.76
C LEU A 47 23.67 5.55 -4.26
N LEU A 48 24.39 6.30 -3.42
CA LEU A 48 24.32 6.17 -1.96
C LEU A 48 22.95 6.57 -1.40
N ILE A 49 22.31 7.61 -1.96
CA ILE A 49 20.95 8.02 -1.56
C ILE A 49 19.92 6.96 -1.96
N VAL A 50 20.04 6.38 -3.15
CA VAL A 50 19.14 5.30 -3.61
C VAL A 50 19.32 4.06 -2.75
N ASP A 51 20.56 3.63 -2.49
CA ASP A 51 20.86 2.47 -1.63
C ASP A 51 20.36 2.68 -0.20
N TYR A 52 20.58 3.88 0.35
CA TYR A 52 20.04 4.27 1.66
C TYR A 52 18.51 4.23 1.67
N ALA A 53 17.86 4.74 0.62
CA ALA A 53 16.41 4.76 0.49
C ALA A 53 15.83 3.34 0.35
N GLU A 54 16.45 2.45 -0.43
CA GLU A 54 16.04 1.05 -0.55
C GLU A 54 16.21 0.29 0.78
N LEU A 55 17.30 0.50 1.50
CA LEU A 55 17.53 -0.13 2.81
C LEU A 55 16.55 0.35 3.89
N HIS A 56 16.07 1.59 3.79
CA HIS A 56 15.14 2.19 4.74
C HIS A 56 13.70 2.23 4.23
N LYS A 57 13.37 1.55 3.14
CA LYS A 57 11.96 1.30 2.81
C LYS A 57 11.37 0.50 3.98
N PRO A 58 10.39 1.04 4.71
CA PRO A 58 9.71 0.24 5.71
C PRO A 58 9.09 -0.96 4.96
N ALA A 59 9.45 -2.17 5.38
CA ALA A 59 8.82 -3.37 4.85
C ALA A 59 7.31 -3.16 4.89
N SER A 60 6.66 -3.31 3.74
CA SER A 60 5.22 -3.17 3.69
C SER A 60 4.62 -4.15 4.68
N SER A 61 3.57 -3.75 5.41
CA SER A 61 2.85 -4.68 6.29
C SER A 61 2.40 -5.96 5.55
N SER A 62 2.23 -5.86 4.22
CA SER A 62 1.99 -6.98 3.31
C SER A 62 3.18 -7.95 3.17
N GLU A 63 4.42 -7.45 3.15
CA GLU A 63 5.62 -8.29 3.06
C GLU A 63 5.89 -9.02 4.38
N LEU A 64 5.58 -8.39 5.52
CA LEU A 64 5.73 -8.99 6.85
C LEU A 64 4.70 -10.10 7.09
N LEU A 65 3.45 -9.89 6.65
CA LEU A 65 2.40 -10.93 6.71
C LEU A 65 2.68 -12.05 5.70
N GLY A 66 3.28 -11.77 4.55
CA GLY A 66 3.38 -12.76 3.48
C GLY A 66 2.02 -13.13 2.89
N THR A 67 2.05 -13.98 1.86
CA THR A 67 0.86 -14.42 1.13
C THR A 67 0.63 -15.92 1.29
N VAL A 68 -0.64 -16.30 1.36
CA VAL A 68 -1.10 -17.69 1.38
C VAL A 68 -2.10 -17.88 0.24
N GLN A 69 -2.09 -19.07 -0.36
CA GLN A 69 -3.10 -19.44 -1.32
C GLN A 69 -4.20 -20.21 -0.62
N THR A 70 -5.45 -19.87 -0.91
CA THR A 70 -6.62 -20.56 -0.35
C THR A 70 -7.69 -20.75 -1.41
N ARG A 71 -8.59 -21.69 -1.15
CA ARG A 71 -9.83 -21.88 -1.92
C ARG A 71 -11.00 -21.65 -0.99
N TYR A 72 -11.97 -20.86 -1.44
CA TYR A 72 -13.20 -20.70 -0.68
C TYR A 72 -14.05 -21.96 -0.77
N GLY A 73 -14.81 -22.21 0.29
CA GLY A 73 -15.64 -23.40 0.47
C GLY A 73 -16.94 -23.06 1.19
N SER A 74 -17.83 -24.03 1.25
CA SER A 74 -19.07 -23.91 2.01
C SER A 74 -18.93 -24.53 3.40
N ASN A 75 -19.38 -23.81 4.42
CA ASN A 75 -19.46 -24.32 5.79
C ASN A 75 -20.81 -23.97 6.41
N PHE A 76 -21.67 -24.97 6.56
CA PHE A 76 -23.03 -24.81 7.09
C PHE A 76 -23.06 -24.09 8.46
N ALA A 77 -22.11 -24.39 9.34
CA ALA A 77 -22.07 -23.82 10.69
C ALA A 77 -21.82 -22.30 10.69
N TYR A 78 -21.14 -21.77 9.68
CA TYR A 78 -20.95 -20.32 9.47
C TYR A 78 -21.95 -19.72 8.46
N MET A 79 -22.74 -20.55 7.76
CA MET A 79 -23.72 -20.15 6.75
C MET A 79 -25.16 -20.27 7.26
N THR A 80 -25.38 -20.00 8.55
CA THR A 80 -26.69 -20.13 9.20
C THR A 80 -26.95 -19.00 10.20
N LEU A 81 -28.24 -18.67 10.36
CA LEU A 81 -28.76 -17.78 11.41
C LEU A 81 -29.25 -18.56 12.65
N ASP A 82 -29.11 -19.89 12.65
CA ASP A 82 -29.49 -20.72 13.79
C ASP A 82 -28.60 -20.39 15.00
N HIS A 83 -29.25 -20.12 16.14
CA HIS A 83 -28.60 -19.80 17.41
C HIS A 83 -27.77 -20.95 17.97
N ASN A 84 -28.01 -22.20 17.52
CA ASN A 84 -27.17 -23.36 17.88
C ASN A 84 -25.69 -23.20 17.48
N PHE A 85 -25.36 -22.22 16.65
CA PHE A 85 -24.00 -21.95 16.18
C PHE A 85 -23.47 -20.57 16.65
N ASP A 86 -24.15 -19.89 17.56
CA ASP A 86 -23.71 -18.57 18.06
C ASP A 86 -22.32 -18.62 18.71
N ASP A 87 -21.98 -19.73 19.39
CA ASP A 87 -20.66 -19.93 20.01
C ASP A 87 -19.49 -19.78 19.02
N LEU A 88 -19.70 -20.04 17.73
CA LEU A 88 -18.67 -19.88 16.69
C LEU A 88 -18.36 -18.41 16.36
N TRP A 89 -19.18 -17.48 16.86
CA TRP A 89 -19.13 -16.05 16.58
C TRP A 89 -18.94 -15.20 17.84
N ASP A 90 -19.16 -15.76 19.04
CA ASP A 90 -19.17 -14.99 20.28
C ASP A 90 -17.83 -14.33 20.63
N GLU A 91 -16.71 -14.99 20.33
CA GLU A 91 -15.36 -14.42 20.53
C GLU A 91 -15.19 -13.10 19.75
N GLU A 92 -15.82 -13.01 18.58
CA GLU A 92 -15.69 -11.88 17.66
C GLU A 92 -16.42 -10.62 18.15
N LEU A 93 -17.34 -10.79 19.11
CA LEU A 93 -18.06 -9.68 19.74
C LEU A 93 -17.41 -9.16 21.01
N HIS A 94 -16.36 -9.82 21.51
CA HIS A 94 -15.65 -9.31 22.66
C HIS A 94 -15.08 -7.92 22.33
N PRO A 95 -15.38 -6.85 23.10
CA PRO A 95 -15.01 -5.47 22.74
C PRO A 95 -13.51 -5.24 22.54
N GLN A 96 -12.69 -6.12 23.12
CA GLN A 96 -11.25 -6.06 23.04
C GLN A 96 -10.64 -7.08 22.07
N ASN A 97 -11.45 -7.92 21.41
CA ASN A 97 -10.94 -8.88 20.44
C ASN A 97 -10.18 -8.15 19.32
N GLY A 98 -8.92 -8.53 19.12
CA GLY A 98 -8.05 -7.88 18.13
C GLY A 98 -7.48 -6.52 18.53
N ILE A 99 -7.74 -6.01 19.74
CA ILE A 99 -7.01 -4.86 20.29
C ILE A 99 -5.68 -5.34 20.85
N ILE A 100 -4.59 -4.75 20.38
CA ILE A 100 -3.22 -5.06 20.78
C ILE A 100 -2.52 -3.85 21.38
N ARG A 101 -1.53 -4.12 22.25
CA ARG A 101 -0.59 -3.12 22.75
C ARG A 101 0.63 -3.00 21.84
N LEU A 102 0.92 -1.77 21.39
CA LEU A 102 2.10 -1.45 20.60
C LEU A 102 3.34 -1.24 21.50
N GLN A 103 4.52 -1.16 20.88
CA GLN A 103 5.79 -1.02 21.61
C GLN A 103 5.89 0.27 22.42
N ASP A 104 5.24 1.34 21.96
CA ASP A 104 5.14 2.63 22.65
C ASP A 104 4.07 2.63 23.76
N GLY A 105 3.43 1.48 24.01
CA GLY A 105 2.38 1.29 25.00
C GLY A 105 0.98 1.69 24.55
N SER A 106 0.84 2.32 23.38
CA SER A 106 -0.47 2.69 22.82
C SER A 106 -1.27 1.46 22.41
N LEU A 107 -2.61 1.61 22.37
CA LEU A 107 -3.51 0.55 21.94
C LEU A 107 -3.91 0.76 20.49
N SER A 108 -4.04 -0.33 19.75
CA SER A 108 -4.53 -0.32 18.36
C SER A 108 -5.33 -1.56 18.05
N ALA A 109 -6.37 -1.43 17.23
CA ALA A 109 -7.14 -2.56 16.74
C ALA A 109 -6.55 -3.09 15.43
N ILE A 110 -6.38 -4.40 15.35
CA ILE A 110 -6.07 -5.09 14.09
C ILE A 110 -7.33 -5.06 13.21
N SER A 111 -7.23 -4.44 12.02
CA SER A 111 -8.39 -4.21 11.16
C SER A 111 -9.13 -5.49 10.75
N MET A 112 -8.44 -6.63 10.58
CA MET A 112 -9.08 -7.91 10.26
C MET A 112 -10.11 -8.32 11.31
N PHE A 113 -9.79 -8.21 12.60
CA PHE A 113 -10.72 -8.57 13.68
C PHE A 113 -11.89 -7.59 13.78
N HIS A 114 -11.68 -6.30 13.47
CA HIS A 114 -12.79 -5.35 13.36
C HIS A 114 -13.73 -5.72 12.19
N GLN A 115 -13.20 -6.21 11.06
CA GLN A 115 -14.03 -6.71 9.95
C GLN A 115 -14.87 -7.92 10.38
N ILE A 116 -14.28 -8.87 11.12
CA ILE A 116 -15.01 -10.06 11.61
C ILE A 116 -16.06 -9.65 12.66
N HIS A 117 -15.74 -8.72 13.57
CA HIS A 117 -16.71 -8.12 14.48
C HIS A 117 -17.90 -7.52 13.74
N CYS A 118 -17.64 -6.71 12.70
CA CYS A 118 -18.69 -6.12 11.87
C CYS A 118 -19.57 -7.16 11.18
N LEU A 119 -18.96 -8.22 10.63
CA LEU A 119 -19.69 -9.34 10.02
C LEU A 119 -20.59 -10.04 11.05
N THR A 120 -20.11 -10.21 12.28
CA THR A 120 -20.85 -10.82 13.38
C THR A 120 -22.04 -9.97 13.82
N SER A 121 -21.84 -8.66 13.96
CA SER A 121 -22.91 -7.70 14.26
C SER A 121 -23.98 -7.70 13.17
N PHE A 122 -23.58 -7.84 11.90
CA PHE A 122 -24.52 -7.98 10.78
C PHE A 122 -25.31 -9.30 10.85
N ARG A 123 -24.67 -10.42 11.21
CA ARG A 123 -25.37 -11.69 11.46
C ARG A 123 -26.42 -11.55 12.56
N LYS A 124 -26.11 -10.88 13.68
CA LYS A 124 -27.06 -10.62 14.78
C LYS A 124 -28.25 -9.76 14.34
N ALA A 125 -28.01 -8.73 13.53
CA ALA A 125 -29.11 -7.93 12.97
C ALA A 125 -30.06 -8.79 12.11
N LEU A 126 -29.51 -9.71 11.30
CA LEU A 126 -30.33 -10.65 10.52
C LEU A 126 -31.11 -11.64 11.41
N GLN A 127 -30.52 -12.12 12.51
CA GLN A 127 -31.21 -12.95 13.50
C GLN A 127 -32.39 -12.17 14.11
N ASN A 128 -32.14 -10.96 14.62
CA ASN A 128 -33.17 -10.10 15.20
C ASN A 128 -34.33 -9.85 14.22
N ALA A 129 -34.01 -9.53 12.96
CA ALA A 129 -35.01 -9.32 11.93
C ALA A 129 -35.84 -10.59 11.64
N ARG A 130 -35.18 -11.77 11.61
CA ARG A 130 -35.86 -13.07 11.43
C ARG A 130 -36.84 -13.39 12.56
N GLU A 131 -36.53 -12.94 13.77
CA GLU A 131 -37.38 -13.11 14.96
C GLU A 131 -38.54 -12.10 15.03
N GLY A 132 -38.63 -11.19 14.05
CA GLY A 132 -39.69 -10.19 13.96
C GLY A 132 -39.40 -8.89 14.70
N ASN A 133 -38.16 -8.68 15.15
CA ASN A 133 -37.75 -7.42 15.76
C ASN A 133 -37.44 -6.37 14.69
N GLU A 134 -37.79 -5.11 14.97
CA GLU A 134 -37.39 -3.98 14.14
C GLU A 134 -35.90 -3.67 14.36
N ILE A 135 -35.11 -3.69 13.29
CA ILE A 135 -33.66 -3.41 13.33
C ILE A 135 -33.30 -2.01 12.81
N GLY A 136 -34.31 -1.20 12.48
CA GLY A 136 -34.13 0.14 11.94
C GLY A 136 -33.80 0.20 10.45
N ILE A 137 -33.64 1.41 9.94
CA ILE A 137 -33.35 1.70 8.52
C ILE A 137 -31.90 2.19 8.35
N ASP A 138 -31.37 2.95 9.31
CA ASP A 138 -30.02 3.51 9.22
C ASP A 138 -29.37 3.77 10.59
N PHE A 139 -28.22 4.45 10.57
CA PHE A 139 -27.37 4.70 11.74
C PHE A 139 -28.07 5.43 12.89
N ARG A 140 -29.22 6.07 12.64
CA ARG A 140 -30.03 6.76 13.66
C ARG A 140 -30.86 5.79 14.49
N ASP A 141 -31.17 4.62 13.93
CA ASP A 141 -31.99 3.60 14.57
C ASP A 141 -31.12 2.51 15.23
N ASP A 142 -30.00 2.15 14.58
CA ASP A 142 -29.00 1.23 15.11
C ASP A 142 -27.60 1.71 14.72
N GLU A 143 -26.73 1.88 15.70
CA GLU A 143 -25.39 2.40 15.42
C GLU A 143 -24.50 1.36 14.73
N HIS A 144 -24.77 0.06 14.85
CA HIS A 144 -23.87 -1.04 14.49
C HIS A 144 -24.01 -1.50 13.04
N TRP A 145 -25.11 -2.17 12.69
CA TRP A 145 -25.21 -2.83 11.38
C TRP A 145 -25.04 -1.87 10.18
N PRO A 146 -25.50 -0.60 10.22
CA PRO A 146 -25.32 0.33 9.11
C PRO A 146 -23.86 0.76 8.94
N HIS A 147 -23.13 1.02 10.03
CA HIS A 147 -21.70 1.36 9.94
C HIS A 147 -20.90 0.14 9.51
N CYS A 148 -21.23 -1.05 10.03
CA CYS A 148 -20.58 -2.31 9.69
C CYS A 148 -20.67 -2.57 8.19
N LEU A 149 -21.85 -2.32 7.60
CA LEU A 149 -22.07 -2.44 6.16
C LEU A 149 -21.14 -1.54 5.35
N TRP A 150 -20.98 -0.28 5.76
CA TRP A 150 -20.05 0.65 5.12
C TRP A 150 -18.57 0.27 5.35
N TYR A 151 -18.21 -0.17 6.55
CA TYR A 151 -16.86 -0.60 6.90
C TYR A 151 -16.42 -1.81 6.06
N LEU A 152 -17.27 -2.84 5.97
CA LEU A 152 -17.01 -4.04 5.16
C LEU A 152 -16.87 -3.71 3.67
N LYS A 153 -17.71 -2.80 3.14
CA LYS A 153 -17.56 -2.34 1.75
C LYS A 153 -16.20 -1.68 1.50
N GLN A 154 -15.76 -0.80 2.40
CA GLN A 154 -14.45 -0.17 2.29
C GLN A 154 -13.32 -1.19 2.39
N ALA A 155 -13.44 -2.18 3.27
CA ALA A 155 -12.46 -3.26 3.40
C ALA A 155 -12.35 -4.05 2.09
N ILE A 156 -13.46 -4.50 1.50
CA ILE A 156 -13.48 -5.23 0.23
C ILE A 156 -12.80 -4.41 -0.88
N LEU A 157 -13.12 -3.12 -1.00
CA LEU A 157 -12.50 -2.24 -2.00
C LEU A 157 -11.00 -1.98 -1.73
N CYS A 158 -10.58 -1.98 -0.46
CA CYS A 158 -9.18 -1.83 -0.06
C CYS A 158 -8.35 -3.07 -0.40
N PHE A 159 -8.92 -4.27 -0.23
CA PHE A 159 -8.24 -5.51 -0.59
C PHE A 159 -8.25 -5.76 -2.10
N ALA A 160 -9.32 -5.34 -2.80
CA ALA A 160 -9.46 -5.42 -4.25
C ALA A 160 -9.05 -6.80 -4.81
N ASP A 161 -9.61 -7.88 -4.26
CA ASP A 161 -9.36 -9.24 -4.75
C ASP A 161 -9.71 -9.33 -6.25
N ASP A 162 -8.68 -9.52 -7.07
CA ASP A 162 -8.75 -9.55 -8.53
C ASP A 162 -8.87 -10.97 -9.08
N THR A 163 -9.12 -11.95 -8.21
CA THR A 163 -9.34 -13.34 -8.60
C THR A 163 -10.56 -13.45 -9.53
N LEU A 164 -10.36 -14.04 -10.71
CA LEU A 164 -11.44 -14.30 -11.65
C LEU A 164 -12.22 -15.56 -11.23
N GLU A 165 -13.46 -15.37 -10.80
CA GLU A 165 -14.36 -16.48 -10.47
C GLU A 165 -14.88 -17.18 -11.74
N ARG A 166 -14.64 -18.50 -11.83
CA ARG A 166 -14.95 -19.31 -13.01
C ARG A 166 -16.31 -19.99 -12.88
N PRO A 167 -17.04 -20.17 -14.00
CA PRO A 167 -18.30 -20.90 -13.98
C PRO A 167 -18.06 -22.39 -13.71
N MET A 168 -18.87 -22.95 -12.81
CA MET A 168 -18.99 -24.39 -12.59
C MET A 168 -20.30 -24.92 -13.16
N LYS A 169 -20.28 -26.15 -13.67
CA LYS A 169 -21.48 -26.83 -14.18
C LYS A 169 -22.21 -27.51 -13.02
N VAL A 170 -23.39 -27.01 -12.68
CA VAL A 170 -24.28 -27.60 -11.68
C VAL A 170 -25.62 -27.88 -12.33
N ASN A 171 -26.04 -29.14 -12.36
CA ASN A 171 -27.29 -29.60 -12.98
C ASN A 171 -27.49 -29.12 -14.43
N GLY A 172 -26.40 -29.03 -15.20
CA GLY A 172 -26.43 -28.59 -16.60
C GLY A 172 -26.41 -27.07 -16.81
N SER A 173 -26.49 -26.27 -15.74
CA SER A 173 -26.37 -24.81 -15.77
C SER A 173 -24.96 -24.37 -15.37
N ASN A 174 -24.47 -23.28 -15.98
CA ASN A 174 -23.25 -22.62 -15.53
C ASN A 174 -23.61 -21.66 -14.38
N ILE A 175 -22.95 -21.83 -13.24
CA ILE A 175 -23.11 -20.97 -12.05
C ILE A 175 -21.73 -20.45 -11.65
N ILE A 176 -21.62 -19.16 -11.31
CA ILE A 176 -20.41 -18.57 -10.76
C ILE A 176 -20.66 -18.37 -9.26
N THR A 177 -19.86 -19.04 -8.43
CA THR A 177 -19.99 -18.98 -6.97
C THR A 177 -18.71 -18.52 -6.27
N GLY A 178 -17.60 -18.41 -7.01
CA GLY A 178 -16.25 -18.20 -6.47
C GLY A 178 -15.70 -19.39 -5.67
N GLN A 179 -16.50 -20.43 -5.44
CA GLN A 179 -16.06 -21.60 -4.71
C GLN A 179 -15.00 -22.37 -5.51
N ASP A 180 -14.01 -22.89 -4.81
CA ASP A 180 -12.90 -23.66 -5.38
C ASP A 180 -11.95 -22.88 -6.30
N ASP A 181 -12.19 -21.59 -6.57
CA ASP A 181 -11.18 -20.74 -7.21
C ASP A 181 -10.03 -20.46 -6.23
N LEU A 182 -8.84 -20.23 -6.80
CA LEU A 182 -7.62 -20.07 -6.02
C LEU A 182 -7.38 -18.58 -5.79
N HIS A 183 -7.48 -18.16 -4.53
CA HIS A 183 -7.28 -16.79 -4.10
C HIS A 183 -5.87 -16.59 -3.55
N GLN A 184 -5.33 -15.39 -3.72
CA GLN A 184 -4.10 -14.95 -3.07
C GLN A 184 -4.45 -14.05 -1.88
N CYS A 185 -4.28 -14.59 -0.67
CA CYS A 185 -4.66 -13.90 0.55
C CYS A 185 -3.42 -13.47 1.34
N ARG A 186 -3.59 -12.46 2.21
CA ARG A 186 -2.62 -12.20 3.27
C ARG A 186 -2.76 -13.27 4.36
N ASP A 187 -1.67 -13.65 5.00
CA ASP A 187 -1.68 -14.67 6.05
C ASP A 187 -2.38 -14.16 7.31
N SER A 188 -3.66 -14.53 7.48
CA SER A 188 -4.43 -14.21 8.69
C SER A 188 -3.89 -14.90 9.93
N GLY A 189 -3.24 -16.06 9.80
CA GLY A 189 -2.66 -16.81 10.91
C GLY A 189 -1.65 -15.98 11.70
N LYS A 190 -0.84 -15.17 11.00
CA LYS A 190 0.09 -14.23 11.65
C LYS A 190 -0.61 -13.13 12.43
N LEU A 191 -1.79 -12.69 11.97
CA LEU A 191 -2.59 -11.73 12.72
C LEU A 191 -3.18 -12.36 13.98
N TYR A 192 -3.65 -13.61 13.90
CA TYR A 192 -4.03 -14.38 15.10
C TYR A 192 -2.84 -14.52 16.07
N THR A 193 -1.65 -14.88 15.61
CA THR A 193 -0.46 -14.95 16.48
C THR A 193 -0.15 -13.60 17.13
N LEU A 194 -0.13 -12.51 16.36
CA LEU A 194 0.07 -11.16 16.89
C LEU A 194 -0.99 -10.78 17.92
N ARG A 195 -2.24 -11.15 17.64
CA ARG A 195 -3.36 -11.08 18.57
C ARG A 195 -2.95 -11.77 19.87
N GLU A 196 -2.63 -13.06 19.84
CA GLU A 196 -2.41 -13.86 21.05
C GLU A 196 -1.24 -13.37 21.90
N GLU A 197 -0.21 -12.81 21.28
CA GLU A 197 1.01 -12.30 21.91
C GLU A 197 0.84 -10.92 22.56
N ARG A 198 0.02 -10.04 21.96
CA ARG A 198 -0.07 -8.62 22.36
C ARG A 198 -1.48 -8.15 22.69
N GLY A 199 -2.45 -9.04 22.58
CA GLY A 199 -3.86 -8.79 22.80
C GLY A 199 -4.17 -8.49 24.25
N ILE A 200 -5.05 -7.52 24.48
CA ILE A 200 -5.45 -7.13 25.84
C ILE A 200 -6.70 -7.87 26.34
N TRP A 201 -7.40 -8.65 25.50
CA TRP A 201 -8.62 -9.37 25.93
C TRP A 201 -8.36 -10.56 26.88
N LYS A 202 -7.09 -10.90 27.12
CA LYS A 202 -6.67 -11.90 28.11
C LYS A 202 -6.32 -11.29 29.46
N GLU A 203 -6.31 -9.97 29.58
CA GLU A 203 -6.10 -9.30 30.87
C GLU A 203 -7.38 -9.49 31.72
N PRO A 204 -7.27 -10.01 32.96
CA PRO A 204 -8.41 -10.27 33.84
C PRO A 204 -9.14 -8.99 34.29
#